data_AF-A0A659QFU4-F1
#
_entry.id   AF-A0A659QFU4-F1
#
_cell.length_a   1.000
_cell.length_b   1.000
_cell.length_c   1.000
_cell.angle_alpha   90.00
_cell.angle_beta   90.00
_cell.angle_gamma   90.00
#
_symmetry.space_group_name_H-M   'P 1'
#
loop_
_entity.id
_entity.type
_entity.pdbx_description
1 polymer ?
#
loop_
_entity_poly.entity_id
_entity_poly.type
_entity_poly.pdbx_seq_one_letter_code
_entity_poly.pdbx_strand_id
1 'polypeptide(L)' 'MNQVAVVIGGGQTLGAFLCRGLAEAGYRVALGASHSENAATGAQVR' A
#
# COMPACT_ATOMS: atom_id res chain seq x y z
N MET A 1 -16.13 7.50 -0.22
CA MET A 1 -14.97 8.29 0.25
C MET A 1 -14.07 8.65 -0.92
N ASN A 2 -13.46 9.84 -0.96
CA ASN A 2 -12.47 10.23 -1.98
C ASN A 2 -11.04 10.34 -1.42
N GLN A 3 -10.78 9.75 -0.26
CA GLN A 3 -9.48 9.87 0.42
C GLN A 3 -8.49 8.85 -0.14
N VAL A 4 -7.23 9.27 -0.26
CA VAL A 4 -6.11 8.46 -0.77
C VAL A 4 -5.08 8.31 0.34
N ALA A 5 -4.62 7.08 0.56
CA ALA A 5 -3.60 6.76 1.54
C ALA A 5 -2.27 6.39 0.85
N VAL A 6 -1.16 6.90 1.36
CA VAL A 6 0.18 6.58 0.85
C VAL A 6 0.96 5.86 1.95
N VAL A 7 1.41 4.64 1.67
CA VAL A 7 2.19 3.82 2.63
C VAL A 7 3.65 3.81 2.18
N ILE A 8 4.53 4.44 2.95
CA ILE A 8 5.97 4.53 2.69
C ILE A 8 6.72 3.42 3.44
N GLY A 9 7.60 2.71 2.75
CA GLY A 9 8.33 1.56 3.32
C GLY A 9 7.50 0.29 3.44
N GLY A 10 6.42 0.19 2.64
CA GLY A 10 5.40 -0.83 2.82
C GLY A 10 5.65 -2.19 2.16
N GLY A 11 6.81 -2.41 1.55
CA GLY A 11 7.09 -3.59 0.72
C GLY A 11 7.04 -4.94 1.44
N GLN A 12 7.02 -4.96 2.78
CA GLN A 12 7.02 -6.19 3.58
C GLN A 12 6.22 -6.07 4.88
N THR A 13 5.77 -7.23 5.37
CA THR A 13 5.12 -7.48 6.68
C THR A 13 4.04 -6.47 7.06
N LEU A 14 4.40 -5.38 7.74
CA LEU A 14 3.47 -4.39 8.26
C LEU A 14 2.85 -3.54 7.14
N GLY A 15 3.62 -3.23 6.10
CA GLY A 15 3.14 -2.39 5.01
C GLY A 15 2.02 -3.04 4.19
N ALA A 16 2.16 -4.34 3.91
CA ALA A 16 1.13 -5.12 3.23
C ALA A 16 -0.13 -5.27 4.10
N PHE A 17 0.04 -5.49 5.41
CA PHE A 17 -1.08 -5.54 6.35
C PHE A 17 -1.85 -4.22 6.40
N LEU A 18 -1.13 -3.09 6.49
CA LEU A 18 -1.73 -1.75 6.49
C LEU A 18 -2.44 -1.42 5.18
N CYS A 19 -1.83 -1.74 4.03
CA CYS A 19 -2.47 -1.50 2.74
C CYS A 19 -3.77 -2.29 2.58
N ARG A 20 -3.79 -3.53 3.08
CA ARG A 20 -5.01 -4.35 3.05
C ARG A 20 -6.11 -3.76 3.92
N GLY A 21 -5.81 -3.40 5.16
CA GLY A 21 -6.80 -2.76 6.04
C GLY A 21 -7.32 -1.43 5.50
N LEU A 22 -6.46 -0.62 4.87
CA LEU A 22 -6.86 0.63 4.23
C LEU A 22 -7.74 0.40 3.00
N ALA A 23 -7.44 -0.60 2.18
CA ALA A 23 -8.27 -0.97 1.04
C ALA A 23 -9.65 -1.50 1.48
N GLU A 24 -9.70 -2.35 2.51
CA GLU A 24 -10.97 -2.85 3.08
C GLU A 24 -11.82 -1.72 3.70
N ALA A 25 -11.18 -0.68 4.22
CA ALA A 25 -11.85 0.53 4.69
C ALA A 25 -12.29 1.48 3.53
N GLY A 26 -12.05 1.11 2.27
CA GLY A 26 -12.51 1.85 1.09
C GLY A 26 -11.59 3.00 0.65
N TYR A 27 -10.32 3.00 1.07
CA TYR A 27 -9.33 3.95 0.59
C TYR A 27 -8.67 3.46 -0.70
N ARG A 28 -8.32 4.40 -1.58
CA ARG A 28 -7.34 4.14 -2.64
C ARG A 28 -5.95 4.22 -2.04
N VAL A 29 -5.13 3.19 -2.21
CA VAL A 29 -3.84 3.06 -1.53
C VAL A 29 -2.72 3.03 -2.56
N ALA A 30 -1.69 3.84 -2.35
CA ALA A 30 -0.45 3.81 -3.14
C ALA A 30 0.73 3.38 -2.25
N LEU A 31 1.55 2.47 -2.77
CA LEU A 31 2.74 1.99 -2.07
C LEU A 31 3.98 2.75 -2.56
N GLY A 32 4.68 3.41 -1.64
CA GLY A 32 5.97 4.03 -1.91
C GLY A 32 7.10 3.17 -1.35
N ALA A 33 7.92 2.57 -2.22
CA ALA A 33 9.11 1.82 -1.82
C ALA A 33 10.35 2.43 -2.46
N SER A 34 11.36 2.79 -1.64
CA SER A 34 12.65 3.32 -2.09
C SER A 34 13.67 2.23 -2.46
N HIS A 35 13.31 0.95 -2.29
CA HIS A 35 14.14 -0.21 -2.61
C HIS A 35 13.38 -1.11 -3.59
N SER A 36 13.92 -1.26 -4.80
CA SER A 36 13.28 -1.88 -5.96
C SER A 36 13.06 -3.40 -5.82
N GLU A 37 13.67 -4.06 -4.85
CA GLU A 37 13.63 -5.52 -4.72
C GLU A 37 12.30 -6.07 -4.18
N ASN A 38 11.43 -5.24 -3.59
CA ASN A 38 10.17 -5.73 -2.97
C ASN A 38 8.92 -4.94 -3.38
N ALA A 39 9.03 -4.03 -4.36
CA ALA A 39 7.91 -3.20 -4.83
C ALA A 39 6.87 -3.98 -5.65
N ALA A 40 7.18 -5.22 -6.06
CA ALA A 40 6.34 -6.02 -6.95
C ALA A 40 5.09 -6.64 -6.29
N THR A 41 5.00 -6.69 -4.94
CA THR A 41 3.92 -7.42 -4.23
C THR A 41 2.86 -6.49 -3.59
N GLY A 42 3.06 -5.17 -3.62
CA GLY A 42 2.24 -4.24 -2.84
C GLY A 42 1.27 -3.40 -3.66
N ALA A 43 0.03 -3.87 -3.77
CA ALA A 43 -1.18 -3.08 -4.04
C ALA A 43 -1.11 -2.03 -5.17
N GLN A 44 -1.37 -2.45 -6.41
CA GLN A 44 -2.09 -1.63 -7.38
C GLN A 44 -3.56 -2.06 -7.36
N VAL A 45 -4.40 -1.29 -6.67
CA VAL A 45 -5.84 -1.30 -6.93
C VAL A 45 -6.11 -0.07 -7.77
N ARG A 46 -6.58 -0.30 -9.01
CA ARG A 46 -6.91 0.72 -10.01
C ARG A 46 -7.88 1.76 -9.45
#